data_AF-A0A1I3QJA6-F1
#
_entry.id   AF-A0A1I3QJA6-F1
#
_cell.length_a   1.000
_cell.length_b   1.000
_cell.length_c   1.000
_cell.angle_alpha   90.00
_cell.angle_beta   90.00
_cell.angle_gamma   90.00
#
_symmetry.space_group_name_H-M   'P 1'
#
loop_
_entity.id
_entity.type
_entity.pdbx_description
1 polymer ?
#
loop_
_entity_poly.entity_id
_entity_poly.type
_entity_poly.pdbx_seq_one_letter_code
_entity_poly.pdbx_strand_id
1 'polypeptide(L)'
;MKYVLLFIIVLTAFSCDTKPEEVYVASNNWKAMQWNKPLTDSLLVSGSTYLSVYSQIYSVTEHKTHNLTATVSLRNINKKDTIFIKEADFYNTSGDLIKAYFTETIYVKPMQTIEIVINERDIEGGTGANFVFDWIASKDVKPPYFEAVQISTSGQQGLSFTTTGVEIE
;
A
#
# COMPACT_ATOMS: atom_id res chain seq x y z
N MET A 1 -15.70 -39.34 -37.33
CA MET A 1 -14.43 -38.64 -37.02
C MET A 1 -14.53 -37.12 -37.10
N LYS A 2 -15.29 -36.52 -38.03
CA LYS A 2 -15.47 -35.05 -38.13
C LYS A 2 -16.14 -34.40 -36.89
N TYR A 3 -17.12 -35.07 -36.28
CA TYR A 3 -17.84 -34.55 -35.10
C TYR A 3 -17.06 -34.68 -33.78
N VAL A 4 -16.10 -35.61 -33.70
CA VAL A 4 -15.23 -35.77 -32.51
C VAL A 4 -14.22 -34.63 -32.42
N LEU A 5 -13.71 -34.17 -33.57
CA LEU A 5 -12.80 -33.02 -33.64
C LEU A 5 -13.51 -31.71 -33.25
N LEU A 6 -14.81 -31.57 -33.59
CA LEU A 6 -15.61 -30.40 -33.25
C LEU A 6 -15.90 -30.30 -31.74
N PHE A 7 -16.04 -31.45 -31.07
CA PHE A 7 -16.31 -31.51 -29.62
C PHE A 7 -15.09 -31.11 -28.77
N ILE A 8 -13.87 -31.39 -29.24
CA ILE A 8 -12.62 -31.01 -28.55
C ILE A 8 -12.36 -29.50 -28.63
N ILE A 9 -12.76 -28.83 -29.71
CA ILE A 9 -12.58 -27.37 -29.88
C ILE A 9 -13.54 -26.57 -28.99
N VAL A 10 -14.72 -27.12 -28.66
CA VAL A 10 -15.68 -26.46 -27.75
C VAL A 10 -15.24 -26.55 -26.28
N LEU A 11 -14.50 -27.61 -25.91
CA LEU A 11 -14.01 -27.80 -24.54
C LEU A 11 -12.86 -26.87 -24.14
N THR A 12 -12.11 -26.31 -25.09
CA THR A 12 -11.01 -25.37 -24.79
C THR A 12 -11.46 -23.91 -24.66
N ALA A 13 -12.67 -23.58 -25.11
CA ALA A 13 -13.21 -22.20 -25.07
C ALA A 13 -13.81 -21.79 -23.71
N PHE A 14 -13.94 -22.73 -22.75
CA PHE A 14 -14.48 -22.47 -21.41
C PHE A 14 -13.42 -22.39 -20.31
N SER A 15 -12.13 -22.27 -20.66
CA SER A 15 -11.09 -21.97 -19.67
C SER A 15 -11.16 -20.48 -19.32
N CYS A 16 -12.17 -20.13 -18.51
CA CYS A 16 -12.28 -18.82 -17.91
C CYS A 16 -11.27 -18.75 -16.76
N ASP A 17 -10.11 -18.15 -17.02
CA ASP A 17 -9.15 -17.79 -15.96
C ASP A 17 -9.77 -16.68 -15.10
N THR A 18 -10.52 -17.06 -14.07
CA THR A 18 -10.79 -16.14 -12.96
C THR A 18 -9.46 -15.93 -12.25
N LYS A 19 -8.76 -14.85 -12.58
CA LYS A 19 -7.60 -14.40 -11.80
C LYS A 19 -8.07 -14.29 -10.35
N PRO A 20 -7.45 -15.02 -9.40
CA PRO A 20 -7.75 -14.83 -8.01
C PRO A 20 -7.55 -13.36 -7.68
N GLU A 21 -8.56 -12.71 -7.15
CA GLU A 21 -8.42 -11.40 -6.56
C GLU A 21 -7.42 -11.58 -5.41
N GLU A 22 -6.15 -11.21 -5.64
CA GLU A 22 -5.13 -11.27 -4.59
C GLU A 22 -5.61 -10.31 -3.50
N VAL A 23 -6.19 -10.86 -2.44
CA VAL A 23 -6.53 -10.11 -1.25
C VAL A 23 -5.19 -9.65 -0.67
N TYR A 24 -4.78 -8.43 -1.00
CA TYR A 24 -3.64 -7.78 -0.38
C TYR A 24 -3.96 -7.57 1.11
N VAL A 25 -3.65 -8.59 1.90
CA VAL A 25 -3.74 -8.55 3.35
C VAL A 25 -2.52 -7.77 3.82
N ALA A 26 -2.73 -6.55 4.33
CA ALA A 26 -1.72 -5.89 5.15
C ALA A 26 -1.23 -6.91 6.18
N SER A 27 0.09 -7.08 6.35
CA SER A 27 0.67 -8.20 7.10
C SER A 27 0.20 -8.25 8.57
N ASN A 28 -0.41 -7.16 9.04
CA ASN A 28 -1.07 -7.03 10.32
C ASN A 28 -2.60 -6.92 10.21
N ASN A 29 -3.30 -7.60 11.11
CA ASN A 29 -4.76 -7.59 11.18
C ASN A 29 -5.29 -6.23 11.70
N TRP A 30 -5.32 -5.20 10.83
CA TRP A 30 -5.80 -3.86 11.17
C TRP A 30 -7.24 -3.81 11.64
N LYS A 31 -8.05 -4.82 11.30
CA LYS A 31 -9.41 -4.96 11.85
C LYS A 31 -9.42 -5.03 13.38
N ALA A 32 -8.38 -5.60 14.00
CA ALA A 32 -8.25 -5.61 15.46
C ALA A 32 -7.85 -4.23 16.06
N MET A 33 -7.48 -3.28 15.21
CA MET A 33 -7.04 -1.93 15.58
C MET A 33 -8.10 -0.86 15.29
N GLN A 34 -9.30 -1.28 14.84
CA GLN A 34 -10.41 -0.35 14.60
C GLN A 34 -10.77 0.43 15.86
N TRP A 35 -11.00 1.73 15.67
CA TRP A 35 -11.38 2.67 16.70
C TRP A 35 -12.76 3.24 16.41
N ASN A 36 -13.77 2.69 17.09
CA ASN A 36 -15.17 3.04 16.86
C ASN A 36 -15.70 4.09 17.86
N LYS A 37 -14.81 4.72 18.63
CA LYS A 37 -15.19 5.74 19.63
C LYS A 37 -14.98 7.13 19.04
N PRO A 38 -15.81 8.12 19.41
CA PRO A 38 -15.60 9.48 18.95
C PRO A 38 -14.24 10.02 19.41
N LEU A 39 -13.51 10.64 18.49
CA LEU A 39 -12.30 11.42 18.74
C LEU A 39 -12.70 12.89 18.92
N THR A 40 -13.20 13.24 20.11
CA THR A 40 -13.79 14.56 20.40
C THR A 40 -12.95 15.43 21.32
N ASP A 41 -11.67 15.12 21.51
CA ASP A 41 -10.79 15.97 22.29
C ASP A 41 -10.37 17.21 21.48
N SER A 42 -10.61 18.39 22.05
CA SER A 42 -10.23 19.69 21.50
C SER A 42 -8.73 19.86 21.21
N LEU A 43 -7.89 19.01 21.79
CA LEU A 43 -6.44 19.02 21.61
C LEU A 43 -5.96 18.11 20.48
N LEU A 44 -6.87 17.46 19.74
CA LEU A 44 -6.50 16.67 18.58
C LEU A 44 -6.22 17.56 17.37
N VAL A 45 -5.14 17.22 16.67
CA VAL A 45 -4.78 17.78 15.37
C VAL A 45 -4.90 16.69 14.32
N SER A 46 -5.37 17.07 13.13
CA SER A 46 -5.36 16.20 11.95
C SER A 46 -4.31 16.70 10.99
N GLY A 47 -3.77 15.80 10.19
CA GLY A 47 -2.88 16.14 9.09
C GLY A 47 -2.83 15.00 8.07
N SER A 48 -2.14 15.26 6.96
CA SER A 48 -2.03 14.31 5.87
C SER A 48 -0.59 14.17 5.40
N THR A 49 -0.17 12.94 5.14
CA THR A 49 1.21 12.64 4.71
C THR A 49 1.22 11.88 3.40
N TYR A 50 1.93 12.43 2.42
CA TYR A 50 2.21 11.80 1.12
C TYR A 50 3.46 10.92 1.22
N LEU A 51 3.42 9.71 0.65
CA LEU A 51 4.57 8.81 0.58
C LEU A 51 4.71 8.22 -0.83
N SER A 52 5.80 8.53 -1.52
CA SER A 52 6.11 7.92 -2.82
C SER A 52 6.33 6.42 -2.69
N VAL A 53 5.69 5.63 -3.56
CA VAL A 53 5.85 4.18 -3.64
C VAL A 53 6.03 3.74 -5.09
N TYR A 54 6.91 2.78 -5.34
CA TYR A 54 7.26 2.38 -6.71
C TYR A 54 6.94 0.90 -6.90
N SER A 55 5.88 0.59 -7.64
CA SER A 55 5.67 -0.80 -8.12
C SER A 55 6.70 -1.16 -9.19
N GLN A 56 7.16 -0.16 -9.94
CA GLN A 56 8.17 -0.29 -10.98
C GLN A 56 9.15 0.89 -10.98
N ILE A 57 10.37 0.66 -11.46
CA ILE A 57 11.37 1.71 -11.67
C ILE A 57 12.01 1.58 -13.04
N TYR A 58 12.25 2.70 -13.73
CA TYR A 58 12.92 2.70 -15.03
C TYR A 58 14.35 2.21 -14.94
N SER A 59 14.81 1.54 -16.00
CA SER A 59 16.12 0.94 -16.09
C SER A 59 16.69 1.12 -17.48
N VAL A 60 17.84 1.77 -17.59
CA VAL A 60 18.56 2.07 -18.84
C VAL A 60 17.81 3.04 -19.78
N THR A 61 16.52 2.81 -20.07
CA THR A 61 15.67 3.64 -20.94
C THR A 61 14.24 3.74 -20.40
N GLU A 62 13.43 4.62 -20.97
CA GLU A 62 11.99 4.76 -20.65
C GLU A 62 11.13 3.56 -21.07
N HIS A 63 11.66 2.65 -21.89
CA HIS A 63 10.95 1.47 -22.38
C HIS A 63 11.20 0.21 -21.53
N LYS A 64 12.03 0.31 -20.50
CA LYS A 64 12.39 -0.82 -19.66
C LYS A 64 12.26 -0.47 -18.19
N THR A 65 11.49 -1.27 -17.47
CA THR A 65 11.30 -1.16 -16.04
C THR A 65 11.70 -2.44 -15.32
N HIS A 66 11.97 -2.31 -14.02
CA HIS A 66 12.09 -3.41 -13.07
C HIS A 66 10.94 -3.34 -12.08
N ASN A 67 10.31 -4.47 -11.82
CA ASN A 67 9.28 -4.56 -10.79
C ASN A 67 9.92 -4.61 -9.40
N LEU A 68 9.22 -4.02 -8.43
CA LEU A 68 9.68 -3.91 -7.05
C LEU A 68 8.62 -4.46 -6.10
N THR A 69 9.06 -5.10 -5.02
CA THR A 69 8.24 -5.27 -3.82
C THR A 69 8.40 -4.01 -2.97
N ALA A 70 7.29 -3.40 -2.56
CA ALA A 70 7.31 -2.26 -1.65
C ALA A 70 6.79 -2.67 -0.27
N THR A 71 7.58 -2.40 0.77
CA THR A 71 7.16 -2.51 2.17
C THR A 71 6.93 -1.12 2.72
N VAL A 72 5.67 -0.73 2.82
CA VAL A 72 5.22 0.55 3.36
C VAL A 72 5.02 0.41 4.86
N SER A 73 5.71 1.22 5.62
CA SER A 73 5.73 1.23 7.09
C SER A 73 5.10 2.51 7.62
N LEU A 74 4.03 2.34 8.38
CA LEU A 74 3.37 3.39 9.15
C LEU A 74 3.78 3.21 10.62
N ARG A 75 4.48 4.17 11.20
CA ARG A 75 5.11 4.03 12.51
C ARG A 75 4.58 5.06 13.50
N ASN A 76 4.17 4.60 14.67
CA ASN A 76 4.06 5.47 15.84
C ASN A 76 5.44 5.59 16.51
N ILE A 77 6.12 6.72 16.30
CA ILE A 77 7.44 6.99 16.90
C ILE A 77 7.35 7.55 18.34
N ASN A 78 6.14 7.69 18.87
CA ASN A 78 5.90 8.13 20.24
C ASN A 78 6.03 6.96 21.21
N LYS A 79 6.66 7.22 22.36
CA LYS A 79 6.94 6.20 23.38
C LYS A 79 5.78 5.93 24.34
N LYS A 80 4.81 6.84 24.42
CA LYS A 80 3.76 6.81 25.44
C LYS A 80 2.36 6.98 24.85
N ASP A 81 2.24 7.78 23.81
CA ASP A 81 0.94 8.18 23.27
C ASP A 81 0.57 7.41 22.01
N THR A 82 -0.71 7.10 21.90
CA THR A 82 -1.33 6.48 20.73
C THR A 82 -1.62 7.56 19.69
N ILE A 83 -1.45 7.19 18.42
CA ILE A 83 -1.88 8.00 17.28
C ILE A 83 -3.01 7.28 16.55
N PHE A 84 -3.70 7.96 15.65
CA PHE A 84 -4.79 7.39 14.87
C PHE A 84 -4.55 7.64 13.39
N ILE A 85 -4.93 6.68 12.56
CA ILE A 85 -4.90 6.80 11.11
C ILE A 85 -6.33 6.61 10.64
N LYS A 86 -6.84 7.59 9.88
CA LYS A 86 -8.20 7.58 9.36
C LYS A 86 -8.28 6.79 8.07
N GLU A 87 -7.34 7.04 7.18
CA GLU A 87 -7.38 6.53 5.80
C GLU A 87 -5.96 6.28 5.28
N ALA A 88 -5.86 5.35 4.34
CA ALA A 88 -4.64 5.00 3.65
C ALA A 88 -4.98 4.70 2.18
N ASP A 89 -4.81 5.72 1.34
CA ASP A 89 -5.18 5.70 -0.07
C ASP A 89 -3.96 5.48 -0.94
N PHE A 90 -4.06 4.54 -1.87
CA PHE A 90 -3.02 4.18 -2.82
C PHE A 90 -3.39 4.64 -4.22
N TYR A 91 -2.57 5.50 -4.81
CA TYR A 91 -2.77 6.08 -6.14
C TYR A 91 -1.74 5.53 -7.14
N ASN A 92 -2.17 5.39 -8.39
CA ASN A 92 -1.28 5.04 -9.50
C ASN A 92 -0.47 6.25 -9.99
N THR A 93 0.40 6.01 -10.97
CA THR A 93 1.24 7.03 -11.62
C THR A 93 0.44 8.17 -12.27
N SER A 94 -0.79 7.90 -12.71
CA SER A 94 -1.69 8.89 -13.32
C SER A 94 -2.45 9.72 -12.28
N GLY A 95 -2.35 9.37 -11.00
CA GLY A 95 -3.11 10.00 -9.91
C GLY A 95 -4.50 9.39 -9.68
N ASP A 96 -4.81 8.23 -10.29
CA ASP A 96 -6.07 7.54 -10.03
C ASP A 96 -5.96 6.73 -8.74
N LEU A 97 -7.01 6.78 -7.90
CA LEU A 97 -7.11 5.94 -6.71
C LEU A 97 -7.24 4.47 -7.13
N ILE A 98 -6.22 3.66 -6.83
CA ILE A 98 -6.24 2.21 -7.01
C ILE A 98 -7.05 1.58 -5.88
N LYS A 99 -6.73 1.97 -4.63
CA LYS A 99 -7.25 1.28 -3.45
C LYS A 99 -7.19 2.13 -2.18
N ALA A 100 -8.30 2.16 -1.44
CA ALA A 100 -8.31 2.52 -0.02
C ALA A 100 -8.04 1.26 0.82
N TYR A 101 -6.92 1.20 1.53
CA TYR A 101 -6.53 0.00 2.30
C TYR A 101 -7.39 -0.20 3.55
N PHE A 102 -7.82 0.90 4.14
CA PHE A 102 -8.85 0.96 5.17
C PHE A 102 -9.44 2.36 5.16
N THR A 103 -10.76 2.43 5.38
CA THR A 103 -11.54 3.67 5.49
C THR A 103 -12.05 3.90 6.91
N GLU A 104 -11.77 2.96 7.81
CA GLU A 104 -12.12 3.04 9.22
C GLU A 104 -10.93 3.55 10.01
N THR A 105 -11.19 4.43 10.99
CA THR A 105 -10.12 4.92 11.85
C THR A 105 -9.52 3.78 12.65
N ILE A 106 -8.20 3.64 12.60
CA ILE A 106 -7.44 2.68 13.40
C ILE A 106 -6.55 3.42 14.40
N TYR A 107 -6.30 2.79 15.55
CA TYR A 107 -5.32 3.29 16.51
C TYR A 107 -3.98 2.56 16.33
N VAL A 108 -2.88 3.29 16.53
CA VAL A 108 -1.52 2.74 16.47
C VAL A 108 -0.84 2.98 17.81
N LYS A 109 -0.57 1.90 18.54
CA LYS A 109 0.00 1.95 19.89
C LYS A 109 1.38 2.61 19.87
N PRO A 110 1.86 3.13 21.02
CA PRO A 110 3.22 3.62 21.15
C PRO A 110 4.23 2.61 20.61
N MET A 111 5.19 3.08 19.80
CA MET A 111 6.23 2.26 19.17
C MET A 111 5.73 1.15 18.22
N GLN A 112 4.43 1.09 17.91
CA GLN A 112 3.89 0.11 16.96
C GLN A 112 4.16 0.53 15.53
N THR A 113 4.44 -0.46 14.67
CA THR A 113 4.51 -0.30 13.22
C THR A 113 3.38 -1.09 12.56
N ILE A 114 2.78 -0.49 11.53
CA ILE A 114 1.83 -1.11 10.63
C ILE A 114 2.46 -1.22 9.26
N GLU A 115 2.33 -2.37 8.61
CA GLU A 115 2.98 -2.63 7.33
C GLU A 115 1.96 -2.98 6.24
N ILE A 116 2.13 -2.36 5.08
CA ILE A 116 1.45 -2.71 3.84
C ILE A 116 2.52 -3.21 2.86
N VAL A 117 2.30 -4.37 2.26
CA VAL A 117 3.23 -4.96 1.28
C VAL A 117 2.56 -4.94 -0.09
N ILE A 118 3.20 -4.26 -1.04
CA ILE A 118 2.86 -4.31 -2.46
C ILE A 118 3.74 -5.39 -3.10
N ASN A 119 3.12 -6.42 -3.64
CA ASN A 119 3.83 -7.55 -4.23
C ASN A 119 4.54 -7.14 -5.53
N GLU A 120 5.70 -7.74 -5.83
CA GLU A 120 6.45 -7.50 -7.09
C GLU A 120 5.62 -7.71 -8.36
N ARG A 121 4.58 -8.54 -8.30
CA ARG A 121 3.69 -8.79 -9.45
C ARG A 121 2.59 -7.74 -9.61
N ASP A 122 2.33 -6.95 -8.58
CA ASP A 122 1.37 -5.86 -8.60
C ASP A 122 2.02 -4.62 -9.23
N ILE A 123 1.75 -4.44 -10.53
CA ILE A 123 2.24 -3.33 -11.32
C ILE A 123 1.23 -2.19 -11.46
N GLU A 124 0.07 -2.26 -10.80
CA GLU A 124 -1.01 -1.27 -10.97
C GLU A 124 -0.58 0.14 -10.54
N GLY A 125 0.33 0.23 -9.56
CA GLY A 125 0.96 1.49 -9.15
C GLY A 125 1.80 2.17 -10.24
N GLY A 126 2.41 1.39 -11.13
CA GLY A 126 3.34 1.89 -12.14
C GLY A 126 4.64 2.46 -11.54
N THR A 127 5.17 3.49 -12.19
CA THR A 127 6.49 4.09 -11.90
C THR A 127 6.46 5.34 -11.01
N GLY A 128 5.28 5.81 -10.62
CA GLY A 128 5.07 7.00 -9.81
C GLY A 128 3.90 6.87 -8.83
N ALA A 129 3.67 5.65 -8.31
CA ALA A 129 2.61 5.41 -7.34
C ALA A 129 2.87 6.17 -6.03
N ASN A 130 1.84 6.33 -5.21
CA ASN A 130 1.97 6.96 -3.91
C ASN A 130 0.87 6.55 -2.95
N PHE A 131 1.17 6.71 -1.67
CA PHE A 131 0.17 6.68 -0.62
C PHE A 131 -0.12 8.07 -0.09
N VAL A 132 -1.37 8.32 0.26
CA VAL A 132 -1.78 9.43 1.13
C VAL A 132 -2.37 8.84 2.41
N PHE A 133 -1.86 9.30 3.54
CA PHE A 133 -2.32 8.87 4.85
C PHE A 133 -2.90 10.05 5.61
N ASP A 134 -4.18 9.94 5.95
CA ASP A 134 -4.83 10.88 6.85
C ASP A 134 -4.69 10.41 8.28
N TRP A 135 -4.19 11.26 9.16
CA TRP A 135 -3.89 10.89 10.53
C TRP A 135 -4.40 11.93 11.53
N ILE A 136 -4.56 11.47 12.77
CA ILE A 136 -4.92 12.27 13.92
C ILE A 136 -3.94 11.96 15.04
N ALA A 137 -3.43 13.00 15.69
CA ALA A 137 -2.63 12.91 16.89
C ALA A 137 -3.03 14.00 17.89
N SER A 138 -2.67 13.85 19.16
CA SER A 138 -2.77 14.96 20.11
C SER A 138 -1.73 16.03 19.77
N LYS A 139 -2.03 17.29 20.05
CA LYS A 139 -1.19 18.46 19.72
C LYS A 139 0.26 18.36 20.22
N ASP A 140 0.49 17.72 21.36
CA ASP A 140 1.84 17.55 21.97
C ASP A 140 2.53 16.24 21.56
N VAL A 141 1.90 15.44 20.69
CA VAL A 141 2.39 14.14 20.22
C VAL A 141 2.99 14.31 18.84
N LYS A 142 4.08 13.59 18.54
CA LYS A 142 4.70 13.66 17.21
C LYS A 142 3.77 13.02 16.16
N PRO A 143 3.70 13.58 14.95
CA PRO A 143 2.96 12.95 13.86
C PRO A 143 3.51 11.55 13.56
N PRO A 144 2.71 10.67 12.93
CA PRO A 144 3.17 9.37 12.49
C PRO A 144 4.35 9.51 11.52
N TYR A 145 5.28 8.57 11.55
CA TYR A 145 6.37 8.50 10.59
C TYR A 145 6.05 7.45 9.52
N PHE A 146 6.17 7.84 8.26
CA PHE A 146 5.88 7.01 7.11
C PHE A 146 7.14 6.79 6.28
N GLU A 147 7.37 5.55 5.88
CA GLU A 147 8.54 5.14 5.11
C GLU A 147 8.14 4.00 4.19
N ALA A 148 8.76 3.90 3.02
CA ALA A 148 8.70 2.68 2.23
C ALA A 148 10.11 2.18 1.92
N VAL A 149 10.29 0.87 2.02
CA VAL A 149 11.47 0.17 1.52
C VAL A 149 11.07 -0.53 0.23
N GLN A 150 11.76 -0.20 -0.85
CA GLN A 150 11.53 -0.76 -2.17
C GLN A 150 12.64 -1.76 -2.44
N ILE A 151 12.32 -3.00 -2.82
CA ILE A 151 13.33 -4.00 -3.17
C ILE A 151 12.99 -4.69 -4.50
N SER A 152 14.01 -5.01 -5.28
CA SER A 152 13.92 -6.05 -6.30
C SER A 152 15.09 -6.99 -6.16
N THR A 153 14.76 -8.27 -6.11
CA THR A 153 15.74 -9.37 -6.11
C THR A 153 15.69 -10.14 -7.42
N SER A 154 14.96 -9.62 -8.42
CA SER A 154 14.85 -10.23 -9.73
C SER A 154 16.16 -10.13 -10.52
N GLY A 155 16.55 -11.23 -11.16
CA GLY A 155 17.78 -11.28 -11.97
C GLY A 155 19.07 -11.33 -11.14
N GLN A 156 20.14 -10.74 -11.68
CA GLN A 156 21.49 -10.77 -11.09
C GLN A 156 21.86 -9.50 -10.33
N GLN A 157 21.00 -8.48 -10.31
CA GLN A 157 21.24 -7.20 -9.67
C GLN A 157 20.15 -6.96 -8.62
N GLY A 158 20.56 -6.84 -7.35
CA GLY A 158 19.66 -6.42 -6.30
C GLY A 158 19.51 -4.91 -6.30
N LEU A 159 18.27 -4.41 -6.31
CA LEU A 159 17.96 -3.01 -6.13
C LEU A 159 17.30 -2.82 -4.77
N SER A 160 17.72 -1.81 -4.02
CA SER A 160 16.97 -1.36 -2.86
C SER A 160 17.16 0.13 -2.63
N PHE A 161 16.07 0.77 -2.21
CA PHE A 161 16.07 2.16 -1.81
C PHE A 161 14.89 2.43 -0.88
N THR A 162 14.93 3.59 -0.21
CA THR A 162 13.86 4.02 0.68
C THR A 162 13.24 5.32 0.20
N THR A 163 11.99 5.51 0.57
CA THR A 163 11.29 6.80 0.48
C THR A 163 10.74 7.14 1.86
N THR A 164 10.57 8.43 2.13
CA THR A 164 10.04 8.94 3.39
C THR A 164 8.85 9.82 3.12
N GLY A 165 7.90 9.85 4.05
CA GLY A 165 6.70 10.66 3.94
C GLY A 165 7.01 12.16 3.99
N VAL A 166 6.18 12.93 3.29
CA VAL A 166 6.16 14.39 3.29
C VAL A 166 4.78 14.84 3.73
N GLU A 167 4.71 15.62 4.80
CA GLU A 167 3.46 16.22 5.28
C GLU A 167 2.95 17.24 4.25
N ILE A 168 1.66 17.14 3.90
CA ILE A 168 1.03 17.96 2.86
C ILE A 168 -0.11 18.83 3.39
N GLU A 169 -0.66 18.50 4.56
CA GLU A 169 -1.72 19.26 5.26
C GLU A 169 -1.55 19.17 6.77
#